data_AF-A0A970VLI8-F1
#
_entry.id   AF-A0A970VLI8-F1
#
_cell.length_a   1.000
_cell.length_b   1.000
_cell.length_c   1.000
_cell.angle_alpha   90.00
_cell.angle_beta   90.00
_cell.angle_gamma   90.00
#
_symmetry.space_group_name_H-M   'P 1'
#
loop_
_entity.id
_entity.type
_entity.pdbx_description
1 polymer ?
#
loop_
_entity_poly.entity_id
_entity_poly.type
_entity_poly.pdbx_seq_one_letter_code
_entity_poly.pdbx_strand_id
1 'polypeptide(L)'
;MIQVDPLIAVFRNILGWPYVSPGSNDSRGIDCSGAFVYAYRKFGMSIYHGSNRMIRVYCRGIERVTTTSALKKGMAIYKAKESTAGMSSIYKPGGKYYDPALPQDFYHVGIVASVNPLQIINATKPYARIDNDLSKWHSVGYLNAVDYDASSDGGSGEVTQPTTATVHAQSGGTVNLRKQPAKTAVVLVRVPLGRRVNVLEKENDIWWRITYQQYTGYMMSEFLQEDA
;
A
#
# COMPACT_ATOMS: atom_id res chain seq x y z
N MET A 1 12.29 -3.77 -0.29
CA MET A 1 10.93 -4.14 0.11
C MET A 1 10.93 -4.47 1.60
N ILE A 2 9.81 -4.27 2.29
CA ILE A 2 9.63 -4.62 3.70
C ILE A 2 9.22 -6.09 3.78
N GLN A 3 9.92 -6.87 4.59
CA GLN A 3 9.59 -8.28 4.83
C GLN A 3 8.36 -8.41 5.75
N VAL A 4 7.47 -9.38 5.50
CA VAL A 4 6.21 -9.57 6.26
C VAL A 4 6.47 -9.65 7.76
N ASP A 5 7.36 -10.54 8.19
CA ASP A 5 7.56 -10.82 9.62
C ASP A 5 8.15 -9.65 10.41
N PRO A 6 9.21 -8.98 9.92
CA PRO A 6 9.67 -7.72 10.52
C PRO A 6 8.58 -6.65 10.61
N LEU A 7 7.74 -6.51 9.58
CA LEU A 7 6.62 -5.55 9.62
C LEU A 7 5.64 -5.90 10.75
N ILE A 8 5.22 -7.17 10.84
CA ILE A 8 4.31 -7.63 11.90
C ILE A 8 4.94 -7.45 13.28
N ALA A 9 6.24 -7.69 13.44
CA ALA A 9 6.95 -7.47 14.70
C ALA A 9 6.87 -5.99 15.14
N VAL A 10 7.01 -5.04 14.20
CA VAL A 10 6.85 -3.61 14.52
C VAL A 10 5.41 -3.29 14.97
N PHE A 11 4.40 -3.89 14.34
CA PHE A 11 3.00 -3.72 14.77
C PHE A 11 2.71 -4.38 16.12
N ARG A 12 3.36 -5.49 16.47
CA ARG A 12 3.25 -6.09 17.81
C ARG A 12 3.75 -5.14 18.89
N ASN A 13 4.83 -4.41 18.61
CA ASN A 13 5.46 -3.49 19.58
C ASN A 13 4.60 -2.28 19.94
N ILE A 14 3.58 -1.95 19.14
CA ILE A 14 2.68 -0.82 19.44
C ILE A 14 1.45 -1.23 20.26
N LEU A 15 1.25 -2.52 20.52
CA LEU A 15 0.10 -2.99 21.31
C LEU A 15 0.10 -2.31 22.70
N GLY A 16 -1.05 -1.78 23.09
CA GLY A 16 -1.23 -1.01 24.33
C GLY A 16 -0.90 0.47 24.23
N TRP A 17 -0.31 0.95 23.12
CA TRP A 17 -0.08 2.39 22.96
C TRP A 17 -1.40 3.16 22.87
N PRO A 18 -1.48 4.36 23.47
CA PRO A 18 -2.72 5.14 23.50
C PRO A 18 -3.15 5.56 22.09
N TYR A 19 -4.47 5.57 21.86
CA TYR A 19 -5.04 6.10 20.63
C TYR A 19 -5.13 7.63 20.68
N VAL A 20 -4.53 8.31 19.70
CA VAL A 20 -4.61 9.77 19.52
C VAL A 20 -4.77 10.07 18.04
N SER A 21 -5.65 11.02 17.69
CA SER A 21 -5.94 11.40 16.29
C SER A 21 -5.99 12.92 16.14
N PRO A 22 -5.14 13.54 15.30
CA PRO A 22 -4.00 12.90 14.62
C PRO A 22 -2.94 12.45 15.63
N GLY A 23 -2.40 11.25 15.47
CA GLY A 23 -1.38 10.72 16.39
C GLY A 23 0.00 11.36 16.18
N SER A 24 0.86 11.36 17.21
CA SER A 24 2.30 11.69 17.08
C SER A 24 3.07 10.61 16.32
N ASN A 25 2.44 9.46 16.05
CA ASN A 25 3.02 8.28 15.41
C ASN A 25 4.19 7.72 16.23
N ASP A 26 4.05 7.74 17.55
CA ASP A 26 4.97 7.19 18.53
C ASP A 26 4.20 6.72 19.79
N SER A 27 4.93 6.33 20.83
CA SER A 27 4.35 5.77 22.06
C SER A 27 3.45 6.72 22.85
N ARG A 28 3.42 8.02 22.50
CA ARG A 28 2.55 9.01 23.13
C ARG A 28 1.15 9.04 22.52
N GLY A 29 0.97 8.46 21.33
CA GLY A 29 -0.31 8.53 20.64
C GLY A 29 -0.25 8.10 19.18
N ILE A 30 -1.09 7.14 18.80
CA ILE A 30 -1.13 6.62 17.44
C ILE A 30 -2.57 6.44 16.94
N ASP A 31 -2.83 6.81 15.69
CA ASP A 31 -4.07 6.48 15.00
C ASP A 31 -3.88 5.32 14.01
N CYS A 32 -4.98 4.86 13.40
CA CYS A 32 -4.99 3.68 12.55
C CYS A 32 -3.97 3.75 11.40
N SER A 33 -3.96 4.83 10.63
CA SER A 33 -2.99 5.05 9.56
C SER A 33 -1.61 5.46 10.08
N GLY A 34 -1.55 6.13 11.22
CA GLY A 34 -0.33 6.51 11.92
C GLY A 34 0.52 5.30 12.33
N ALA A 35 -0.12 4.17 12.64
CA ALA A 35 0.55 2.89 12.86
C ALA A 35 1.38 2.44 11.65
N PHE A 36 0.86 2.63 10.44
CA PHE A 36 1.59 2.32 9.21
C PHE A 36 2.69 3.33 8.93
N VAL A 37 2.44 4.62 9.20
CA VAL A 37 3.47 5.67 9.08
C VAL A 37 4.66 5.37 10.00
N TYR A 38 4.39 5.04 11.27
CA TYR A 38 5.40 4.62 12.22
C TYR A 38 6.15 3.39 11.74
N ALA A 39 5.43 2.35 11.31
CA ALA A 39 6.04 1.10 10.87
C ALA A 39 6.93 1.30 9.64
N TYR A 40 6.48 2.00 8.61
CA TYR A 40 7.25 2.25 7.38
C TYR A 40 8.54 3.02 7.67
N ARG A 41 8.50 4.00 8.60
CA ARG A 41 9.69 4.76 9.01
C ARG A 41 10.78 3.86 9.61
N LYS A 42 10.42 2.76 10.28
CA LYS A 42 11.40 1.78 10.82
C LYS A 42 12.19 1.06 9.72
N PHE A 43 11.68 1.06 8.49
CA PHE A 43 12.33 0.47 7.32
C PHE A 43 12.86 1.54 6.35
N GLY A 44 12.96 2.80 6.78
CA GLY A 44 13.40 3.90 5.91
C GLY A 44 12.42 4.23 4.77
N MET A 45 11.17 3.76 4.85
CA MET A 45 10.13 3.97 3.86
C MET A 45 9.10 4.99 4.32
N SER A 46 8.26 5.44 3.38
CA SER A 46 7.19 6.39 3.68
C SER A 46 5.84 5.85 3.20
N ILE A 47 4.78 6.24 3.89
CA ILE A 47 3.41 5.99 3.45
C ILE A 47 2.56 7.17 3.87
N TYR A 48 1.48 7.42 3.13
CA TYR A 48 0.59 8.54 3.46
C TYR A 48 -0.18 8.30 4.76
N HIS A 49 -0.28 9.32 5.60
CA HIS A 49 -1.07 9.31 6.83
C HIS A 49 -2.55 9.51 6.51
N GLY A 50 -3.23 8.44 6.07
CA GLY A 50 -4.69 8.43 5.89
C GLY A 50 -5.19 7.21 5.11
N SER A 51 -6.11 6.46 5.73
CA SER A 51 -6.63 5.18 5.23
C SER A 51 -7.19 5.24 3.80
N ASN A 52 -7.96 6.28 3.47
CA ASN A 52 -8.55 6.47 2.13
C ASN A 52 -7.49 6.59 1.01
N ARG A 53 -6.35 7.24 1.27
CA ARG A 53 -5.27 7.31 0.29
C ARG A 53 -4.45 6.03 0.29
N MET A 54 -4.23 5.43 1.46
CA MET A 54 -3.46 4.19 1.60
C MET A 54 -4.01 3.08 0.70
N ILE A 55 -5.31 2.77 0.80
CA ILE A 55 -5.91 1.70 0.01
C ILE A 55 -5.84 1.97 -1.51
N ARG A 56 -5.95 3.23 -1.93
CA ARG A 56 -6.02 3.63 -3.36
C ARG A 56 -4.66 3.82 -4.04
N VAL A 57 -3.57 3.91 -3.27
CA VAL A 57 -2.24 4.31 -3.78
C VAL A 57 -1.14 3.34 -3.36
N TYR A 58 -1.26 2.78 -2.16
CA TYR A 58 -0.22 1.97 -1.52
C TYR A 58 -0.61 0.50 -1.38
N CYS A 59 -1.76 0.11 -1.92
CA CYS A 59 -2.22 -1.26 -1.96
C CYS A 59 -2.51 -1.71 -3.40
N ARG A 60 -2.44 -3.02 -3.62
CA ARG A 60 -2.83 -3.74 -4.84
C ARG A 60 -3.65 -4.99 -4.49
N GLY A 61 -4.32 -5.57 -5.47
CA GLY A 61 -5.15 -6.77 -5.27
C GLY A 61 -6.20 -6.55 -4.20
N ILE A 62 -6.97 -5.46 -4.32
CA ILE A 62 -7.98 -5.11 -3.33
C ILE A 62 -9.19 -6.02 -3.51
N GLU A 63 -9.62 -6.66 -2.43
CA GLU A 63 -10.75 -7.58 -2.44
C GLU A 63 -11.70 -7.29 -1.28
N ARG A 64 -12.97 -7.66 -1.44
CA ARG A 64 -13.98 -7.61 -0.38
C ARG A 64 -13.73 -8.79 0.58
N VAL A 65 -13.66 -8.49 1.87
CA VAL A 65 -13.48 -9.48 2.93
C VAL A 65 -14.82 -10.12 3.27
N THR A 66 -15.04 -11.36 2.82
CA THR A 66 -16.22 -12.17 3.17
C THR A 66 -15.87 -13.27 4.17
N THR A 67 -14.67 -13.83 4.06
CA THR A 67 -14.14 -14.88 4.95
C THR A 67 -12.64 -14.65 5.18
N THR A 68 -12.04 -15.46 6.05
CA THR A 68 -10.59 -15.42 6.30
C THR A 68 -9.75 -15.92 5.13
N SER A 69 -10.33 -16.60 4.12
CA SER A 69 -9.58 -17.13 2.98
C SER A 69 -8.98 -16.05 2.08
N ALA A 70 -9.55 -14.84 2.08
CA ALA A 70 -8.99 -13.69 1.38
C ALA A 70 -7.79 -13.07 2.10
N LEU A 71 -7.49 -13.49 3.33
CA LEU A 71 -6.46 -12.87 4.16
C LEU A 71 -5.11 -13.59 4.00
N LYS A 72 -4.06 -12.79 3.83
CA LYS A 72 -2.67 -13.21 3.99
C LYS A 72 -2.02 -12.35 5.07
N LYS A 73 -1.12 -12.93 5.86
CA LYS A 73 -0.31 -12.20 6.85
C LYS A 73 0.41 -11.04 6.16
N GLY A 74 0.43 -9.88 6.81
CA GLY A 74 1.04 -8.65 6.31
C GLY A 74 0.13 -7.81 5.40
N MET A 75 -1.07 -8.26 5.04
CA MET A 75 -2.01 -7.43 4.28
C MET A 75 -2.55 -6.28 5.14
N ALA A 76 -2.84 -5.14 4.49
CA ALA A 76 -3.64 -4.09 5.11
C ALA A 76 -5.13 -4.40 4.92
N ILE A 77 -5.90 -4.27 5.99
CA ILE A 77 -7.33 -4.52 6.03
C ILE A 77 -8.05 -3.26 6.50
N TYR A 78 -9.22 -2.97 5.92
CA TYR A 78 -9.88 -1.67 6.02
C TYR A 78 -11.34 -1.81 6.44
N LYS A 79 -11.82 -0.87 7.27
CA LYS A 79 -13.26 -0.67 7.48
C LYS A 79 -13.74 0.41 6.53
N ALA A 80 -14.95 0.26 6.02
CA ALA A 80 -15.51 1.17 5.03
C ALA A 80 -16.98 1.50 5.34
N LYS A 81 -17.43 2.66 4.85
CA LYS A 81 -18.84 3.05 4.82
C LYS A 81 -19.31 3.13 3.37
N GLU A 82 -20.52 2.66 3.11
CA GLU A 82 -21.17 2.86 1.80
C GLU A 82 -21.49 4.34 1.56
N SER A 83 -21.88 5.07 2.62
CA SER A 83 -22.11 6.50 2.52
C SER A 83 -20.80 7.26 2.33
N THR A 84 -20.72 8.03 1.24
CA THR A 84 -19.60 8.91 0.93
C THR A 84 -19.80 10.34 1.43
N ALA A 85 -20.84 10.63 2.23
CA ALA A 85 -21.16 11.99 2.67
C ALA A 85 -19.96 12.66 3.37
N GLY A 86 -19.32 11.94 4.30
CA GLY A 86 -18.12 12.39 5.02
C GLY A 86 -16.80 12.23 4.27
N MET A 87 -16.79 11.60 3.09
CA MET A 87 -15.58 11.36 2.32
C MET A 87 -15.11 12.67 1.65
N SER A 88 -13.80 12.95 1.74
CA SER A 88 -13.20 14.11 1.07
C SER A 88 -13.43 14.07 -0.45
N SER A 89 -13.68 15.23 -1.06
CA SER A 89 -13.93 15.36 -2.50
C SER A 89 -12.80 14.81 -3.38
N ILE A 90 -11.56 14.76 -2.87
CA ILE A 90 -10.44 14.18 -3.62
C ILE A 90 -10.59 12.67 -3.88
N TYR A 91 -11.47 11.97 -3.16
CA TYR A 91 -11.75 10.55 -3.36
C TYR A 91 -13.11 10.28 -4.01
N LYS A 92 -13.87 11.32 -4.37
CA LYS A 92 -15.19 11.26 -5.04
C LYS A 92 -15.03 11.40 -6.56
N PRO A 93 -16.05 11.07 -7.39
CA PRO A 93 -15.97 11.23 -8.85
C PRO A 93 -15.37 12.58 -9.29
N GLY A 94 -14.40 12.53 -10.21
CA GLY A 94 -13.62 13.70 -10.66
C GLY A 94 -12.50 14.14 -9.69
N GLY A 95 -12.46 13.59 -8.48
CA GLY A 95 -11.43 13.85 -7.48
C GLY A 95 -10.08 13.21 -7.85
N LYS A 96 -9.00 13.84 -7.38
CA LYS A 96 -7.62 13.45 -7.70
C LYS A 96 -7.35 11.97 -7.46
N TYR A 97 -7.79 11.39 -6.35
CA TYR A 97 -7.56 9.98 -6.03
C TYR A 97 -8.83 9.16 -6.13
N TYR A 98 -9.82 9.59 -6.91
CA TYR A 98 -11.00 8.78 -7.19
C TYR A 98 -10.61 7.46 -7.84
N ASP A 99 -11.37 6.43 -7.48
CA ASP A 99 -11.26 5.11 -8.07
C ASP A 99 -12.66 4.50 -8.11
N PRO A 100 -13.26 4.28 -9.28
CA PRO A 100 -14.62 3.73 -9.38
C PRO A 100 -14.72 2.31 -8.83
N ALA A 101 -13.60 1.56 -8.75
CA ALA A 101 -13.57 0.24 -8.13
C ALA A 101 -13.51 0.32 -6.59
N LEU A 102 -13.24 1.50 -6.01
CA LEU A 102 -13.19 1.75 -4.58
C LEU A 102 -14.10 2.93 -4.20
N PRO A 103 -15.43 2.83 -4.39
CA PRO A 103 -16.35 3.94 -4.17
C PRO A 103 -16.58 4.25 -2.68
N GLN A 104 -16.28 3.32 -1.78
CA GLN A 104 -16.53 3.48 -0.34
C GLN A 104 -15.60 4.49 0.35
N ASP A 105 -16.06 5.00 1.51
CA ASP A 105 -15.26 5.78 2.44
C ASP A 105 -14.49 4.85 3.40
N PHE A 106 -13.19 4.66 3.15
CA PHE A 106 -12.32 3.81 3.95
C PHE A 106 -11.77 4.59 5.13
N TYR A 107 -12.47 4.51 6.26
CA TYR A 107 -12.24 5.37 7.43
C TYR A 107 -11.31 4.75 8.49
N HIS A 108 -10.94 3.48 8.37
CA HIS A 108 -10.09 2.79 9.34
C HIS A 108 -9.23 1.72 8.66
N VAL A 109 -8.03 1.48 9.20
CA VAL A 109 -7.08 0.48 8.68
C VAL A 109 -6.42 -0.30 9.82
N GLY A 110 -6.11 -1.57 9.56
CA GLY A 110 -5.33 -2.45 10.42
C GLY A 110 -4.46 -3.37 9.59
N ILE A 111 -3.56 -4.12 10.23
CA ILE A 111 -2.71 -5.11 9.57
C ILE A 111 -3.09 -6.52 9.99
N VAL A 112 -3.17 -7.44 9.03
CA VAL A 112 -3.39 -8.86 9.29
C VAL A 112 -2.10 -9.47 9.85
N ALA A 113 -2.05 -9.71 11.16
CA ALA A 113 -0.90 -10.28 11.85
C ALA A 113 -0.91 -11.81 11.91
N SER A 114 -2.09 -12.42 11.84
CA SER A 114 -2.31 -13.87 11.75
C SER A 114 -3.70 -14.14 11.17
N VAL A 115 -3.85 -15.27 10.47
CA VAL A 115 -5.14 -15.73 9.90
C VAL A 115 -5.76 -16.85 10.75
N ASN A 116 -4.94 -17.68 11.38
CA ASN A 116 -5.38 -18.74 12.29
C ASN A 116 -4.41 -18.87 13.50
N PRO A 117 -4.79 -18.40 14.71
CA PRO A 117 -6.01 -17.66 15.00
C PRO A 117 -6.01 -16.29 14.29
N LEU A 118 -7.19 -15.75 13.99
CA LEU A 118 -7.32 -14.42 13.36
C LEU A 118 -6.81 -13.36 14.32
N GLN A 119 -5.85 -12.54 13.86
CA GLN A 119 -5.34 -11.40 14.62
C GLN A 119 -5.13 -10.21 13.69
N ILE A 120 -5.90 -9.15 13.90
CA ILE A 120 -5.77 -7.89 13.15
C ILE A 120 -5.29 -6.80 14.11
N ILE A 121 -4.04 -6.36 13.95
CA ILE A 121 -3.50 -5.29 14.79
C ILE A 121 -3.95 -3.94 14.22
N ASN A 122 -4.55 -3.10 15.06
CA ASN A 122 -5.02 -1.78 14.66
C ASN A 122 -5.04 -0.80 15.84
N ALA A 123 -4.99 0.49 15.53
CA ALA A 123 -5.10 1.56 16.53
C ALA A 123 -6.47 2.23 16.47
N THR A 124 -7.27 2.02 17.50
CA THR A 124 -8.56 2.69 17.70
C THR A 124 -8.80 2.87 19.20
N LYS A 125 -9.76 3.71 19.62
CA LYS A 125 -9.96 4.01 21.04
C LYS A 125 -10.13 2.73 21.88
N PRO A 126 -9.53 2.66 23.09
CA PRO A 126 -8.63 3.64 23.69
C PRO A 126 -7.14 3.44 23.35
N TYR A 127 -6.75 2.31 22.76
CA TYR A 127 -5.36 1.94 22.50
C TYR A 127 -5.22 1.03 21.27
N ALA A 128 -4.00 0.93 20.76
CA ALA A 128 -3.63 -0.07 19.76
C ALA A 128 -3.80 -1.49 20.31
N ARG A 129 -4.53 -2.33 19.58
CA ARG A 129 -4.98 -3.65 20.05
C ARG A 129 -5.06 -4.65 18.91
N ILE A 130 -5.31 -5.90 19.30
CA ILE A 130 -5.72 -6.96 18.39
C ILE A 130 -7.25 -6.97 18.30
N ASP A 131 -7.76 -7.03 17.09
CA ASP A 131 -9.15 -7.37 16.76
C ASP A 131 -9.17 -8.79 16.20
N ASN A 132 -10.02 -9.65 16.77
CA ASN A 132 -10.19 -11.05 16.36
C ASN A 132 -11.53 -11.26 15.64
N ASP A 133 -12.27 -10.19 15.36
CA ASP A 133 -13.58 -10.21 14.72
C ASP A 133 -13.48 -9.64 13.29
N LEU A 134 -13.74 -10.50 12.30
CA LEU A 134 -13.67 -10.12 10.89
C LEU A 134 -14.88 -9.29 10.42
N SER A 135 -16.00 -9.37 11.12
CA SER A 135 -17.30 -8.84 10.65
C SER A 135 -17.31 -7.33 10.39
N LYS A 136 -16.40 -6.60 11.05
CA LYS A 136 -16.27 -5.14 10.95
C LYS A 136 -15.38 -4.69 9.80
N TRP A 137 -14.70 -5.62 9.13
CA TRP A 137 -13.72 -5.33 8.09
C TRP A 137 -14.33 -5.52 6.70
N HIS A 138 -14.09 -4.53 5.84
CA HIS A 138 -14.72 -4.43 4.53
C HIS A 138 -13.80 -4.96 3.43
N SER A 139 -12.58 -4.43 3.32
CA SER A 139 -11.66 -4.76 2.23
C SER A 139 -10.28 -5.08 2.74
N VAL A 140 -9.54 -5.87 1.98
CA VAL A 140 -8.14 -6.21 2.25
C VAL A 140 -7.32 -5.97 0.98
N GLY A 141 -6.03 -5.70 1.14
CA GLY A 141 -5.11 -5.54 0.01
C GLY A 141 -3.64 -5.74 0.39
N TYR A 142 -2.86 -6.16 -0.60
CA TYR A 142 -1.42 -6.28 -0.47
C TYR A 142 -0.77 -4.90 -0.46
N LEU A 143 0.05 -4.59 0.55
CA LEU A 143 0.83 -3.36 0.60
C LEU A 143 1.92 -3.38 -0.47
N ASN A 144 2.03 -2.33 -1.28
CA ASN A 144 2.96 -2.24 -2.41
C ASN A 144 4.43 -2.34 -2.00
N ALA A 145 4.76 -1.91 -0.79
CA ALA A 145 6.12 -1.97 -0.25
C ALA A 145 6.48 -3.30 0.41
N VAL A 146 5.51 -4.21 0.59
CA VAL A 146 5.69 -5.45 1.34
C VAL A 146 5.94 -6.61 0.39
N ASP A 147 7.00 -7.35 0.68
CA ASP A 147 7.38 -8.60 0.03
C ASP A 147 6.60 -9.74 0.69
N TYR A 148 5.77 -10.43 -0.08
CA TYR A 148 4.90 -11.52 0.38
C TYR A 148 5.39 -12.90 -0.07
N ASP A 149 6.51 -12.96 -0.80
CA ASP A 149 7.05 -14.17 -1.42
C ASP A 149 8.14 -14.80 -0.53
N ALA A 150 8.78 -13.99 0.32
CA ALA A 150 9.73 -14.47 1.32
C ALA A 150 9.11 -15.27 2.49
N SER A 151 7.78 -15.39 2.56
CA SER A 151 7.07 -16.10 3.64
C SER A 151 6.55 -17.50 3.24
N SER A 152 6.91 -18.02 2.07
CA SER A 152 6.62 -19.41 1.70
C SER A 152 7.87 -20.28 1.85
N ASP A 153 7.85 -21.12 2.88
CA ASP A 153 8.63 -22.34 2.93
C ASP A 153 8.26 -23.22 1.72
N GLY A 154 9.25 -23.58 0.90
CA GLY A 154 9.19 -24.64 -0.12
C GLY A 154 8.09 -24.57 -1.20
N GLY A 155 8.25 -23.68 -2.19
CA GLY A 155 7.46 -23.74 -3.43
C GLY A 155 8.34 -23.47 -4.65
N SER A 156 8.67 -24.51 -5.41
CA SER A 156 9.38 -24.43 -6.69
C SER A 156 8.47 -23.82 -7.77
N GLY A 157 8.33 -22.50 -7.77
CA GLY A 157 7.89 -21.73 -8.94
C GLY A 157 9.12 -21.23 -9.69
N GLU A 158 9.14 -21.33 -11.01
CA GLU A 158 10.17 -20.72 -11.86
C GLU A 158 10.38 -19.26 -11.46
N VAL A 159 11.56 -18.96 -10.91
CA VAL A 159 11.99 -17.60 -10.59
C VAL A 159 12.32 -16.94 -11.91
N THR A 160 11.33 -16.32 -12.55
CA THR A 160 11.61 -15.36 -13.62
C THR A 160 12.33 -14.19 -12.96
N GLN A 161 13.61 -14.01 -13.30
CA GLN A 161 14.42 -12.90 -12.82
C GLN A 161 13.65 -11.59 -13.05
N PRO A 162 13.58 -10.69 -12.06
CA PRO A 162 12.83 -9.45 -12.22
C PRO A 162 13.47 -8.62 -13.34
N THR A 163 12.70 -8.33 -14.40
CA THR A 163 13.13 -7.39 -15.43
C THR A 163 13.32 -6.02 -14.79
N THR A 164 14.50 -5.45 -14.95
CA THR A 164 14.82 -4.12 -14.42
C THR A 164 15.07 -3.13 -15.54
N ALA A 165 14.80 -1.86 -15.26
CA ALA A 165 15.05 -0.77 -16.20
C ALA A 165 15.57 0.46 -15.46
N THR A 166 16.39 1.24 -16.15
CA THR A 166 16.91 2.53 -15.69
C THR A 166 16.06 3.68 -16.24
N VAL A 167 15.62 4.57 -15.35
CA VAL A 167 14.84 5.76 -15.71
C VAL A 167 15.74 6.80 -16.38
N HIS A 168 15.39 7.25 -17.58
CA HIS A 168 16.15 8.23 -18.34
C HIS A 168 15.25 9.25 -19.06
N ALA A 169 15.79 10.40 -19.44
CA ALA A 169 15.15 11.42 -20.25
C ALA A 169 16.21 12.36 -20.86
N GLN A 170 15.89 12.99 -22.00
CA GLN A 170 16.80 13.95 -22.66
C GLN A 170 16.98 15.27 -21.88
N SER A 171 16.01 15.63 -21.03
CA SER A 171 16.05 16.83 -20.20
C SER A 171 15.22 16.66 -18.92
N GLY A 172 15.47 17.51 -17.92
CA GLY A 172 14.84 17.43 -16.60
C GLY A 172 15.60 16.54 -15.61
N GLY A 173 15.08 16.41 -14.38
CA GLY A 173 15.70 15.62 -13.31
C GLY A 173 14.88 14.41 -12.84
N THR A 174 13.63 14.26 -13.31
CA THR A 174 12.70 13.22 -12.88
C THR A 174 11.67 12.87 -13.94
N VAL A 175 11.13 11.65 -13.88
CA VAL A 175 10.00 11.17 -14.70
C VAL A 175 8.80 10.86 -13.80
N ASN A 176 7.59 11.17 -14.27
CA ASN A 176 6.37 10.91 -13.53
C ASN A 176 6.01 9.42 -13.55
N LEU A 177 5.86 8.81 -12.37
CA LEU A 177 5.16 7.53 -12.21
C LEU A 177 3.69 7.79 -11.92
N ARG A 178 2.79 7.24 -12.73
CA ARG A 178 1.37 7.58 -12.71
C ARG A 178 0.49 6.43 -12.23
N LYS A 179 -0.70 6.75 -11.73
CA LYS A 179 -1.66 5.75 -11.24
C LYS A 179 -2.24 4.87 -12.37
N GLN A 180 -2.38 5.43 -13.57
CA GLN A 180 -3.00 4.81 -14.72
C GLN A 180 -2.15 5.12 -15.98
N PRO A 181 -2.22 4.31 -17.04
CA PRO A 181 -1.47 4.50 -18.28
C PRO A 181 -2.04 5.66 -19.13
N ALA A 182 -2.07 6.87 -18.56
CA ALA A 182 -2.57 8.06 -19.22
C ALA A 182 -1.78 9.32 -18.84
N LYS A 183 -1.58 10.23 -19.80
CA LYS A 183 -0.81 11.48 -19.60
C LYS A 183 -1.44 12.41 -18.56
N THR A 184 -2.75 12.33 -18.38
CA THR A 184 -3.55 13.10 -17.42
C THR A 184 -3.71 12.41 -16.07
N ALA A 185 -3.28 11.15 -15.95
CA ALA A 185 -3.41 10.39 -14.71
C ALA A 185 -2.56 10.99 -13.59
N VAL A 186 -3.02 10.77 -12.36
CA VAL A 186 -2.37 11.19 -11.12
C VAL A 186 -0.91 10.78 -11.11
N VAL A 187 -0.03 11.76 -10.88
CA VAL A 187 1.37 11.49 -10.55
C VAL A 187 1.43 10.97 -9.12
N LEU A 188 1.82 9.71 -8.96
CA LEU A 188 2.04 9.06 -7.66
C LEU A 188 3.32 9.59 -7.02
N VAL A 189 4.38 9.64 -7.82
CA VAL A 189 5.73 10.09 -7.45
C VAL A 189 6.49 10.54 -8.69
N ARG A 190 7.50 11.38 -8.50
CA ARG A 190 8.49 11.73 -9.52
C ARG A 190 9.75 10.93 -9.25
N VAL A 191 10.08 10.02 -10.15
CA VAL A 191 11.25 9.14 -10.03
C VAL A 191 12.46 9.86 -10.61
N PRO A 192 13.56 10.05 -9.86
CA PRO A 192 14.75 10.70 -10.41
C PRO A 192 15.34 9.95 -11.60
N LEU A 193 16.07 10.65 -12.48
CA LEU A 193 16.84 10.00 -13.53
C LEU A 193 17.97 9.13 -12.94
N GLY A 194 18.34 8.07 -13.67
CA GLY A 194 19.35 7.09 -13.26
C GLY A 194 18.90 6.15 -12.15
N ARG A 195 17.60 6.13 -11.80
CA ARG A 195 17.08 5.16 -10.81
C ARG A 195 16.65 3.89 -11.51
N ARG A 196 17.10 2.78 -10.95
CA ARG A 196 16.66 1.44 -11.35
C ARG A 196 15.26 1.17 -10.79
N VAL A 197 14.37 0.65 -11.62
CA VAL A 197 13.01 0.26 -11.30
C VAL A 197 12.77 -1.19 -11.73
N ASN A 198 11.80 -1.86 -11.11
CA ASN A 198 11.40 -3.21 -11.54
C ASN A 198 10.22 -3.08 -12.51
N VAL A 199 10.35 -3.68 -13.69
CA VAL A 199 9.28 -3.78 -14.68
C VAL A 199 8.41 -4.98 -14.31
N LEU A 200 7.12 -4.72 -14.08
CA LEU A 200 6.14 -5.76 -13.78
C LEU A 200 5.48 -6.27 -15.06
N GLU A 201 5.11 -5.35 -15.95
CA GLU A 201 4.27 -5.64 -17.11
C GLU A 201 4.44 -4.55 -18.17
N LYS A 202 4.55 -4.95 -19.44
CA LYS A 202 4.55 -4.04 -20.60
C LYS A 202 3.11 -3.95 -21.14
N GLU A 203 2.28 -3.16 -20.46
CA GLU A 203 0.84 -3.01 -20.76
C GLU A 203 0.60 -2.72 -22.25
N ASN A 204 1.42 -1.87 -22.85
CA ASN A 204 1.48 -1.61 -24.29
C ASN A 204 2.81 -0.94 -24.65
N ASP A 205 2.99 -0.61 -25.94
CA ASP A 205 4.19 0.03 -26.47
C ASP A 205 4.53 1.37 -25.83
N ILE A 206 3.54 2.06 -25.23
CA ILE A 206 3.71 3.39 -24.64
C ILE A 206 3.88 3.31 -23.12
N TRP A 207 3.22 2.39 -22.42
CA TRP A 207 3.14 2.36 -20.97
C TRP A 207 3.60 1.04 -20.40
N TRP A 208 4.56 1.11 -19.48
CA TRP A 208 4.97 -0.03 -18.68
C TRP A 208 4.57 0.18 -17.23
N ARG A 209 4.08 -0.89 -16.61
CA ARG A 209 3.77 -0.94 -15.20
C ARG A 209 5.04 -1.34 -14.45
N ILE A 210 5.47 -0.49 -13.52
CA ILE A 210 6.71 -0.66 -12.77
C ILE A 210 6.47 -0.51 -11.26
N THR A 211 7.44 -0.97 -10.46
CA THR A 211 7.54 -0.60 -9.05
C THR A 211 8.76 0.28 -8.77
N TYR A 212 8.55 1.29 -7.93
CA TYR A 212 9.59 2.15 -7.37
C TYR A 212 9.28 2.44 -5.90
N GLN A 213 10.13 1.94 -5.00
CA GLN A 213 9.92 2.01 -3.55
C GLN A 213 8.54 1.46 -3.15
N GLN A 214 7.69 2.28 -2.50
CA GLN A 214 6.33 1.91 -2.10
C GLN A 214 5.26 2.14 -3.18
N TYR A 215 5.66 2.61 -4.37
CA TYR A 215 4.75 2.96 -5.45
C TYR A 215 4.75 1.89 -6.55
N THR A 216 3.54 1.51 -6.95
CA THR A 216 3.29 0.72 -8.16
C THR A 216 2.46 1.58 -9.09
N GLY A 217 2.86 1.71 -10.35
CA GLY A 217 2.17 2.55 -11.31
C GLY A 217 2.72 2.40 -12.72
N TYR A 218 2.35 3.33 -13.59
CA TYR A 218 2.65 3.32 -15.02
C TYR A 218 3.61 4.47 -15.36
N MET A 219 4.69 4.13 -16.05
CA MET A 219 5.65 5.08 -16.62
C MET A 219 5.70 4.84 -18.13
N MET A 220 5.90 5.90 -18.91
CA MET A 220 6.02 5.71 -20.36
C MET A 220 7.31 4.95 -20.68
N SER A 221 7.23 4.00 -21.61
CA SER A 221 8.34 3.15 -22.05
C SER A 221 9.51 3.96 -22.59
N GLU A 222 9.26 5.10 -23.25
CA GLU A 222 10.29 6.00 -23.76
C GLU A 222 11.25 6.54 -22.69
N PHE A 223 10.89 6.46 -21.41
CA PHE A 223 11.71 6.88 -20.28
C PHE A 223 12.37 5.71 -19.54
N LEU A 224 12.24 4.48 -20.05
CA LEU A 224 12.73 3.26 -19.44
C LEU A 224 13.72 2.58 -20.38
N GLN A 225 14.96 2.43 -19.92
CA GLN A 225 15.97 1.65 -20.62
C GLN A 225 16.11 0.32 -19.89
N GLU A 226 15.69 -0.79 -20.51
CA GLU A 226 15.91 -2.12 -19.92
C GLU A 226 17.40 -2.35 -19.69
N ASP A 227 17.69 -2.93 -18.53
CA ASP A 227 19.05 -3.32 -18.22
C ASP A 227 19.38 -4.61 -19.00
N ALA A 228 20.60 -4.65 -19.56
CA ALA A 228 21.10 -5.80 -20.35
C ALA A 228 21.43 -7.02 -19.48
#